data_AF-Q9GLH1-F1
#
_entry.id   AF-Q9GLH1-F1
#
_cell.length_a   1.000
_cell.length_b   1.000
_cell.length_c   1.000
_cell.angle_alpha   90.00
_cell.angle_beta   90.00
_cell.angle_gamma   90.00
#
_symmetry.space_group_name_H-M   'P 1'
#
loop_
_entity.id
_entity.type
_entity.pdbx_description
1 polymer ?
#
loop_
_entity_poly.entity_id
_entity_poly.type
_entity_poly.pdbx_seq_one_letter_code
_entity_poly.pdbx_strand_id
1 'polypeptide(L)'
;PIQWMACENKGYYYEIPSIGAIRINTQEYLDVLGRPMVLAGDKAKQVQWTNVYLDALELGLVITGTLPVFNITGQNENKTNLKNQLILGVMGVDVSLEEV
;
A
#
# COMPACT_ATOMS: atom_id res chain seq x y z
N PRO A 1 15.44 -11.77 20.35
CA PRO A 1 16.24 -10.68 20.98
C PRO A 1 16.17 -9.29 20.30
N ILE A 2 15.46 -9.09 19.18
CA ILE A 2 15.29 -7.76 18.55
C ILE A 2 13.82 -7.31 18.44
N GLN A 3 12.88 -8.23 18.66
CA GLN A 3 11.44 -7.98 18.56
C GLN A 3 10.96 -6.86 19.49
N TRP A 4 11.55 -6.74 20.68
CA TRP A 4 11.20 -5.69 21.63
C TRP A 4 11.40 -4.28 21.06
N MET A 5 12.45 -4.07 20.25
CA MET A 5 12.70 -2.77 19.61
C MET A 5 11.58 -2.42 18.63
N ALA A 6 11.09 -3.41 17.87
CA ALA A 6 9.98 -3.21 16.94
C ALA A 6 8.67 -2.91 17.68
N CYS A 7 8.40 -3.61 18.78
CA CYS A 7 7.20 -3.37 19.60
C CYS A 7 7.18 -1.98 20.23
N GLU A 8 8.29 -1.52 20.83
CA GLU A 8 8.39 -0.20 21.46
C GLU A 8 8.24 0.95 20.45
N ASN A 9 8.73 0.76 19.22
CA ASN A 9 8.75 1.81 18.20
C ASN A 9 7.59 1.74 17.20
N LYS A 10 6.52 0.97 17.51
CA LYS A 10 5.36 0.78 16.61
C LYS A 10 5.74 0.27 15.20
N GLY A 11 6.86 -0.44 15.11
CA GLY A 11 7.34 -1.06 13.88
C GLY A 11 6.79 -2.46 13.69
N TYR A 12 7.47 -3.24 12.86
CA TYR A 12 7.17 -4.66 12.64
C TYR A 12 8.45 -5.46 12.51
N TYR A 13 8.39 -6.74 12.85
CA TYR A 13 9.53 -7.64 12.82
C TYR A 13 9.36 -8.66 11.69
N TYR A 14 10.41 -8.82 10.89
CA TYR A 14 10.51 -9.84 9.84
C TYR A 14 11.82 -10.60 9.98
N GLU A 15 11.77 -11.90 9.73
CA GLU A 15 12.94 -12.77 9.64
C GLU A 15 13.12 -13.22 8.19
N ILE A 16 14.35 -13.17 7.68
CA ILE A 16 14.68 -13.59 6.32
C ILE A 16 15.51 -14.88 6.41
N PRO A 17 14.87 -16.06 6.36
CA PRO A 17 15.59 -17.33 6.50
C PRO A 17 16.29 -17.77 5.20
N SER A 18 15.87 -17.24 4.04
CA SER A 18 16.37 -17.67 2.73
C SER A 18 16.24 -16.58 1.67
N ILE A 19 16.93 -16.76 0.55
CA ILE A 19 16.88 -15.84 -0.60
C ILE A 19 15.46 -15.69 -1.17
N GLY A 20 14.65 -16.76 -1.11
CA GLY A 20 13.25 -16.73 -1.56
C GLY A 20 12.33 -15.89 -0.69
N ALA A 21 12.68 -15.67 0.58
CA ALA A 21 11.88 -14.87 1.51
C ALA A 21 12.14 -13.36 1.39
N ILE A 22 13.24 -12.96 0.74
CA ILE A 22 13.65 -11.54 0.62
C ILE A 22 12.54 -10.72 -0.05
N ARG A 23 12.06 -11.17 -1.21
CA ARG A 23 11.10 -10.40 -2.02
C ARG A 23 9.81 -10.08 -1.26
N ILE A 24 9.31 -11.03 -0.47
CA ILE A 24 8.06 -10.86 0.27
C ILE A 24 8.30 -9.96 1.50
N ASN A 25 9.26 -10.33 2.36
CA ASN A 25 9.49 -9.65 3.63
C ASN A 25 9.96 -8.19 3.50
N THR A 26 10.61 -7.85 2.38
CA THR A 26 11.06 -6.48 2.11
C THR A 26 9.96 -5.56 1.57
N GLN A 27 8.80 -6.10 1.16
CA GLN A 27 7.69 -5.30 0.63
C GLN A 27 6.56 -5.12 1.65
N GLU A 28 6.41 -6.04 2.61
CA GLU A 28 5.29 -6.01 3.56
C GLU A 28 5.29 -4.82 4.54
N TYR A 29 6.40 -4.08 4.68
CA TYR A 29 6.44 -2.90 5.57
C TYR A 29 5.42 -1.82 5.17
N LEU A 30 4.99 -1.79 3.90
CA LEU A 30 3.97 -0.86 3.41
C LEU A 30 2.62 -1.04 4.10
N ASP A 31 2.29 -2.25 4.55
CA ASP A 31 1.04 -2.52 5.29
C ASP A 31 1.01 -1.81 6.64
N VAL A 32 2.19 -1.56 7.24
CA VAL A 32 2.31 -0.84 8.51
C VAL A 32 2.27 0.66 8.29
N LEU A 33 2.97 1.15 7.25
CA LEU A 33 2.95 2.56 6.86
C LEU A 33 1.56 3.02 6.36
N GLY A 34 0.77 2.11 5.79
CA GLY A 34 -0.58 2.40 5.31
C GLY A 34 -1.62 2.63 6.41
N ARG A 35 -1.38 2.19 7.66
CA ARG A 35 -2.42 2.23 8.72
C ARG A 35 -2.93 3.63 9.03
N PRO A 36 -2.08 4.67 9.21
CA PRO A 36 -2.57 6.03 9.42
C PRO A 36 -3.31 6.59 8.21
N MET A 37 -2.93 6.16 6.99
CA MET A 37 -3.58 6.57 5.74
C MET A 37 -5.01 6.03 5.66
N VAL A 38 -5.24 4.77 6.03
CA VAL A 38 -6.59 4.17 6.09
C VAL A 38 -7.47 4.90 7.12
N LEU A 39 -6.90 5.26 8.28
CA LEU A 39 -7.62 5.99 9.34
C LEU A 39 -7.97 7.43 8.97
N ALA A 40 -7.20 8.06 8.07
CA ALA A 40 -7.52 9.39 7.55
C ALA A 40 -8.77 9.40 6.63
N GLY A 41 -9.25 8.22 6.22
CA GLY A 41 -10.48 8.07 5.46
C GLY A 41 -10.44 8.82 4.13
N ASP A 42 -11.50 9.58 3.83
CA ASP A 42 -11.61 10.26 2.53
C ASP A 42 -10.54 11.34 2.30
N LYS A 43 -9.91 11.87 3.36
CA LYS A 43 -8.79 12.82 3.20
C LYS A 43 -7.55 12.19 2.55
N ALA A 44 -7.38 10.88 2.70
CA ALA A 44 -6.29 10.13 2.10
C ALA A 44 -6.57 9.68 0.67
N LYS A 45 -7.82 9.75 0.20
CA LYS A 45 -8.21 9.39 -1.16
C LYS A 45 -7.93 10.55 -2.12
N GLN A 46 -6.65 10.81 -2.34
CA GLN A 46 -6.19 11.79 -3.32
C GLN A 46 -5.52 11.05 -4.47
N VAL A 47 -5.87 11.44 -5.70
CA VAL A 47 -5.21 10.89 -6.89
C VAL A 47 -3.76 11.34 -6.91
N GLN A 48 -2.84 10.39 -7.02
CA GLN A 48 -1.41 10.64 -7.17
C GLN A 48 -0.95 10.14 -8.52
N TRP A 49 -0.13 10.95 -9.20
CA TRP A 49 0.45 10.60 -10.49
C TRP A 49 1.85 10.04 -10.30
N THR A 50 2.13 8.91 -10.95
CA THR A 50 3.49 8.35 -11.00
C THR A 50 4.37 9.16 -11.94
N ASN A 51 5.70 9.00 -11.77
CA ASN A 51 6.65 9.46 -12.78
C ASN A 51 6.45 8.67 -14.08
N VAL A 52 6.96 9.22 -15.18
CA VAL A 52 6.98 8.51 -16.47
C VAL A 52 7.73 7.18 -16.33
N TYR A 53 7.11 6.11 -16.81
CA TYR A 53 7.73 4.78 -16.86
C TYR A 53 7.33 4.03 -18.14
N LEU A 54 8.10 2.99 -18.47
CA LEU A 54 7.78 2.09 -19.58
C LEU A 54 6.70 1.11 -19.13
N ASP A 55 5.58 1.08 -19.84
CA ASP A 55 4.48 0.19 -19.53
C ASP A 55 4.90 -1.29 -19.63
N ALA A 56 4.33 -2.11 -18.74
CA ALA A 56 4.60 -3.55 -18.67
C ALA A 56 3.98 -4.33 -19.84
N LEU A 57 2.95 -3.79 -20.51
CA LEU A 57 2.34 -4.35 -21.71
C LEU A 57 2.88 -3.72 -23.00
N GLU A 58 4.02 -3.01 -22.92
CA GLU A 58 4.70 -2.40 -24.05
C GLU A 58 3.88 -1.32 -24.78
N LEU A 59 2.93 -0.66 -24.10
CA LEU A 59 2.19 0.51 -24.63
C LEU A 59 3.06 1.76 -24.82
N GLY A 60 4.32 1.74 -24.36
CA GLY A 60 5.25 2.85 -24.45
C GLY A 60 5.43 3.58 -23.11
N LEU A 61 5.66 4.89 -23.17
CA LEU A 61 5.83 5.72 -21.98
C LEU A 61 4.47 6.17 -21.44
N VAL A 62 4.19 5.88 -20.18
CA VAL A 62 2.90 6.17 -19.54
C VAL A 62 3.09 6.84 -18.18
N ILE A 63 2.03 7.51 -17.71
CA ILE A 63 1.86 7.96 -16.33
C ILE A 63 0.59 7.30 -15.75
N THR A 64 0.60 6.93 -14.47
CA THR A 64 -0.55 6.28 -13.81
C THR A 64 -1.14 7.18 -12.75
N GLY A 65 -2.44 7.41 -12.82
CA GLY A 65 -3.23 7.97 -11.72
C GLY A 65 -3.60 6.86 -10.75
N THR A 66 -3.10 6.94 -9.51
CA THR A 66 -3.33 5.90 -8.48
C THR A 66 -4.27 6.39 -7.38
N LEU A 67 -5.07 5.47 -6.84
CA LEU A 67 -5.95 5.72 -5.70
C LEU A 67 -6.01 4.49 -4.77
N PRO A 68 -5.82 4.63 -3.44
CA PRO A 68 -5.88 3.52 -2.51
C PRO A 68 -7.33 3.10 -2.21
N VAL A 69 -7.55 1.79 -2.06
CA VAL A 69 -8.84 1.21 -1.68
C VAL A 69 -8.76 0.68 -0.25
N PHE A 70 -9.72 1.07 0.58
CA PHE A 70 -9.73 0.74 2.01
C PHE A 70 -10.75 -0.33 2.34
N ASN A 71 -10.43 -1.18 3.31
CA ASN A 71 -11.39 -2.13 3.87
C ASN A 71 -12.31 -1.44 4.89
N ILE A 72 -13.59 -1.27 4.55
CA ILE A 72 -14.60 -0.59 5.38
C ILE A 72 -15.64 -1.55 5.99
N THR A 73 -15.31 -2.83 6.09
CA THR A 73 -16.24 -3.85 6.61
C THR A 73 -16.61 -3.54 8.07
N GLY A 74 -17.90 -3.51 8.41
CA GLY A 74 -18.38 -3.32 9.77
C GLY A 74 -18.36 -1.87 10.29
N GLN A 75 -18.14 -0.87 9.41
CA GLN A 75 -18.09 0.55 9.79
C GLN A 75 -19.39 1.06 10.44
N ASN A 76 -20.55 0.52 10.07
CA ASN A 76 -21.85 0.93 10.64
C ASN A 76 -22.12 0.37 12.05
N GLU A 77 -21.48 -0.74 12.43
CA GLU A 77 -21.72 -1.43 13.71
C GLU A 77 -20.55 -1.26 14.70
N ASN A 78 -19.48 -0.55 14.32
CA ASN A 78 -18.20 -0.48 15.05
C ASN A 78 -17.68 -1.86 15.50
N LYS A 79 -18.06 -2.92 14.77
CA LYS A 79 -17.77 -4.30 15.13
C LYS A 79 -16.37 -4.65 14.65
N THR A 80 -15.44 -4.68 15.61
CA THR A 80 -14.04 -5.13 15.50
C THR A 80 -13.21 -4.51 14.37
N ASN A 81 -12.44 -3.47 14.73
CA ASN A 81 -11.44 -2.78 13.90
C ASN A 81 -10.15 -3.56 13.59
N LEU A 82 -10.07 -4.86 13.90
CA LEU A 82 -8.80 -5.61 13.92
C LEU A 82 -8.13 -5.75 12.54
N LYS A 83 -8.89 -5.71 11.44
CA LYS A 83 -8.37 -5.77 10.05
C LYS A 83 -8.74 -4.54 9.20
N ASN A 84 -9.40 -3.54 9.79
CA ASN A 84 -9.89 -2.36 9.06
C ASN A 84 -8.82 -1.28 8.84
N GLN A 85 -7.57 -1.55 9.24
CA GLN A 85 -6.44 -0.62 9.11
C GLN A 85 -5.49 -1.00 7.96
N LEU A 86 -5.86 -1.97 7.14
CA LEU A 86 -5.11 -2.36 5.96
C LEU A 86 -5.83 -1.88 4.70
N ILE A 87 -5.05 -1.58 3.66
CA ILE A 87 -5.58 -1.34 2.32
C ILE A 87 -6.02 -2.67 1.70
N LEU A 88 -7.10 -2.67 0.92
CA LEU A 88 -7.45 -3.80 0.07
C LEU A 88 -6.50 -3.88 -1.14
N GLY A 89 -6.04 -2.72 -1.60
CA GLY A 89 -5.13 -2.58 -2.72
C GLY A 89 -5.09 -1.15 -3.23
N VAL A 90 -4.52 -0.97 -4.42
CA VAL A 90 -4.45 0.31 -5.13
C VAL A 90 -5.06 0.11 -6.50
N MET A 91 -5.92 1.03 -6.93
CA MET A 91 -6.41 1.10 -8.30
C MET A 91 -5.55 2.10 -9.08
N GLY A 92 -5.29 1.79 -10.35
CA GLY A 92 -4.52 2.63 -11.25
C GLY A 92 -5.22 2.76 -12.60
N VAL A 93 -5.08 3.92 -13.23
CA VAL A 93 -5.44 4.14 -14.63
C VAL A 93 -4.26 4.81 -15.34
N ASP A 94 -3.88 4.25 -16.49
CA ASP A 94 -2.75 4.73 -17.28
C ASP A 94 -3.20 5.77 -18.30
N VAL A 95 -2.32 6.74 -18.54
CA VAL A 95 -2.43 7.73 -19.61
C VAL A 95 -1.13 7.67 -20.40
N SER A 96 -1.25 7.43 -21.71
CA SER A 96 -0.08 7.42 -22.59
C SER A 96 0.45 8.83 -22.80
N LEU A 97 1.78 8.99 -22.85
CA LEU A 97 2.38 10.26 -23.24
C LEU A 97 2.08 10.64 -24.70
N GLU A 98 1.60 9.71 -25.52
CA GLU A 98 1.13 10.01 -26.88
C GLU A 98 -0.24 10.69 -26.91
N GLU A 99 -1.01 10.60 -25.82
CA GLU A 99 -2.36 11.16 -25.68
C GLU A 99 -2.36 12.55 -24.99
N VAL A 100 -1.20 13.01 -24.52
CA VAL A 100 -0.99 14.30 -23.82
C VAL A 100 -0.47 15.35 -24.80
#